data_AF-A0A3B9W512-F1
#
_entry.id   AF-A0A3B9W512-F1
#
_cell.length_a   1.000
_cell.length_b   1.000
_cell.length_c   1.000
_cell.angle_alpha   90.00
_cell.angle_beta   90.00
_cell.angle_gamma   90.00
#
_symmetry.space_group_name_H-M   'P 1'
#
loop_
_entity.id
_entity.type
_entity.pdbx_description
1 polymer ?
#
loop_
_entity_poly.entity_id
_entity_poly.type
_entity_poly.pdbx_seq_one_letter_code
_entity_poly.pdbx_strand_id
1 'polypeptide(L)' 'MRPAEPAAHWKALKEGDRVRVRLIPGYETGGLVDAITWDHTAVWVDLDAGLGRTLLHCSDGVEIVPQDA' A
#
# COMPACT_ATOMS: atom_id res chain seq x y z
N MET A 1 22.63 2.09 -7.42
CA MET A 1 21.40 2.02 -6.60
C MET A 1 20.71 0.71 -6.96
N ARG A 2 20.33 -0.12 -5.97
CA ARG A 2 19.61 -1.38 -6.26
C ARG A 2 18.13 -1.06 -6.56
N PRO A 3 17.46 -1.78 -7.47
CA PRO A 3 16.03 -1.64 -7.68
C PRO A 3 15.27 -1.88 -6.37
N ALA A 4 14.16 -1.17 -6.16
CA ALA A 4 13.24 -1.47 -5.07
C ALA A 4 12.63 -2.85 -5.33
N GLU A 5 12.58 -3.70 -4.31
CA GLU A 5 12.01 -5.04 -4.41
C GLU A 5 10.81 -5.15 -3.48
N PRO A 6 9.58 -5.16 -4.02
CA PRO A 6 8.39 -5.25 -3.20
C PRO A 6 8.29 -6.60 -2.49
N ALA A 7 7.79 -6.59 -1.26
CA ALA A 7 7.49 -7.80 -0.51
C ALA A 7 6.42 -8.66 -1.22
N ALA A 8 6.41 -9.98 -0.95
CA ALA A 8 5.50 -10.90 -1.63
C ALA A 8 4.00 -10.57 -1.41
N HIS A 9 3.63 -10.16 -0.19
CA HIS A 9 2.24 -9.77 0.13
C HIS A 9 1.81 -8.52 -0.66
N TRP A 10 2.75 -7.60 -0.92
CA TRP A 10 2.51 -6.39 -1.70
C TRP A 10 2.27 -6.73 -3.16
N LYS A 11 3.05 -7.67 -3.71
CA LYS A 11 2.86 -8.18 -5.10
C LYS A 11 1.54 -8.92 -5.29
N ALA A 12 0.89 -9.36 -4.21
CA ALA A 12 -0.37 -10.08 -4.27
C ALA A 12 -1.61 -9.16 -4.23
N LEU A 13 -1.42 -7.86 -3.98
CA LEU A 13 -2.50 -6.87 -3.94
C LEU A 13 -3.22 -6.77 -5.27
N LYS A 14 -4.50 -6.43 -5.20
CA LYS A 14 -5.38 -6.18 -6.35
C LYS A 14 -6.15 -4.89 -6.15
N GLU A 15 -6.54 -4.26 -7.25
CA GLU A 15 -7.49 -3.15 -7.22
C GLU A 15 -8.79 -3.59 -6.50
N GLY A 16 -9.26 -2.76 -5.58
CA GLY A 16 -10.40 -3.01 -4.71
C GLY A 16 -10.07 -3.73 -3.39
N ASP A 17 -8.85 -4.21 -3.18
CA ASP A 17 -8.49 -4.88 -1.92
C ASP A 17 -8.62 -3.91 -0.73
N ARG A 18 -9.24 -4.39 0.35
CA ARG A 18 -9.24 -3.69 1.64
C ARG A 18 -7.91 -3.92 2.33
N VAL A 19 -7.24 -2.84 2.69
CA VAL A 19 -5.88 -2.90 3.25
C VAL A 19 -5.76 -2.04 4.50
N ARG A 20 -4.75 -2.38 5.28
CA ARG A 20 -4.23 -1.58 6.38
C ARG A 20 -2.85 -1.08 6.00
N VAL A 21 -2.69 0.24 6.04
CA VAL A 21 -1.45 0.95 5.75
C VAL A 21 -0.78 1.33 7.06
N ARG A 22 0.48 0.91 7.24
CA ARG A 22 1.31 1.26 8.40
C ARG A 22 2.50 2.08 7.93
N LEU A 23 2.62 3.30 8.44
CA LEU A 23 3.77 4.18 8.22
C LEU A 23 4.67 4.13 9.45
N ILE A 24 5.94 3.78 9.24
CA ILE A 24 6.92 3.72 10.33
C ILE A 24 7.51 5.12 10.56
N PRO A 25 7.52 5.65 11.80
CA PRO A 25 7.05 5.01 13.04
C PRO A 25 5.59 5.36 13.41
N GLY A 26 4.77 4.33 13.61
CA GLY A 26 3.61 4.35 14.51
C GLY A 26 2.27 4.85 13.96
N TYR A 27 2.17 5.22 12.69
CA TYR A 27 0.90 5.62 12.10
C TYR A 27 0.24 4.44 11.37
N GLU A 28 -1.05 4.20 11.62
CA GLU A 28 -1.83 3.15 10.97
C GLU A 28 -3.17 3.72 10.49
N THR A 29 -3.57 3.41 9.26
CA THR A 29 -4.89 3.74 8.71
C THR A 29 -5.37 2.64 7.78
N GLY A 30 -6.69 2.54 7.58
CA GLY A 30 -7.28 1.66 6.57
C GLY A 30 -7.36 2.34 5.20
N GLY A 31 -7.64 1.55 4.17
CA GLY A 31 -7.91 2.08 2.83
C GLY A 31 -8.31 1.00 1.83
N LEU A 32 -8.61 1.42 0.61
CA LEU A 32 -8.87 0.55 -0.53
C LEU A 32 -7.78 0.75 -1.59
N VAL A 33 -7.26 -0.34 -2.13
CA VAL A 33 -6.34 -0.27 -3.27
C VAL A 33 -7.10 0.27 -4.48
N ASP A 34 -6.64 1.40 -5.01
CA ASP A 34 -7.25 2.06 -6.17
C ASP A 34 -6.56 1.64 -7.48
N ALA A 35 -5.23 1.59 -7.49
CA ALA A 35 -4.43 1.22 -8.66
C ALA A 35 -3.03 0.73 -8.24
N ILE A 36 -2.43 -0.12 -9.07
CA ILE A 36 -1.10 -0.72 -8.81
C ILE A 36 -0.18 -0.43 -9.99
N THR A 37 1.08 -0.02 -9.74
CA THR A 37 2.06 0.14 -10.83
C THR A 37 2.43 -1.23 -11.41
N TRP A 38 2.78 -1.28 -12.70
CA TRP A 38 3.07 -2.54 -13.40
C TRP A 38 4.19 -3.37 -12.75
N ASP A 39 5.15 -2.71 -12.11
CA ASP A 39 6.29 -3.30 -11.41
C ASP A 39 6.01 -3.57 -9.92
N HIS A 40 4.80 -3.24 -9.45
CA HIS A 40 4.33 -3.37 -8.07
C HIS A 40 5.16 -2.58 -7.04
N THR A 41 6.00 -1.63 -7.48
CA THR A 41 6.83 -0.83 -6.57
C THR A 41 6.04 0.26 -5.86
N ALA A 42 4.92 0.70 -6.44
CA ALA A 42 4.01 1.63 -5.82
C ALA A 42 2.53 1.25 -6.00
N VAL A 43 1.72 1.66 -5.03
CA VAL A 43 0.28 1.41 -4.97
C VAL A 43 -0.43 2.70 -4.62
N TRP A 44 -1.49 3.01 -5.36
CA TRP A 44 -2.46 4.03 -4.97
C TRP A 44 -3.46 3.42 -4.01
N VAL A 45 -3.61 4.02 -2.83
CA VAL A 45 -4.61 3.65 -1.84
C VAL A 45 -5.50 4.85 -1.56
N ASP A 46 -6.82 4.66 -1.65
CA ASP A 46 -7.77 5.62 -1.10
C ASP A 46 -7.87 5.39 0.41
N LEU A 47 -7.24 6.28 1.17
CA LEU A 47 -7.13 6.16 2.62
C LEU A 47 -8.43 6.61 3.31
N ASP A 48 -8.80 5.88 4.36
CA ASP A 48 -9.98 6.16 5.17
C ASP A 48 -9.91 7.55 5.84
N ALA A 49 -11.01 7.95 6.50
CA ALA A 49 -11.12 9.19 7.27
C ALA A 49 -10.88 10.49 6.46
N GLY A 50 -11.08 10.43 5.14
CA GLY A 50 -10.95 11.60 4.26
C GLY A 50 -9.50 12.00 3.98
N LEU A 51 -8.55 11.10 4.22
CA LEU A 51 -7.13 11.29 3.91
C LEU A 51 -6.85 11.21 2.41
N GLY A 52 -7.76 10.57 1.66
CA GLY A 52 -7.80 10.59 0.22
C GLY A 52 -6.75 9.70 -0.45
N ARG A 53 -6.72 9.81 -1.77
CA ARG A 53 -5.89 8.97 -2.64
C ARG A 53 -4.41 9.30 -2.50
N THR A 54 -3.64 8.33 -2.02
CA THR A 54 -2.22 8.47 -1.69
C THR A 54 -1.39 7.42 -2.42
N LEU A 55 -0.26 7.84 -3.00
CA LEU A 55 0.72 6.92 -3.61
C LEU A 55 1.71 6.47 -2.55
N LEU A 56 1.84 5.17 -2.38
CA LEU A 56 2.74 4.54 -1.42
C LEU A 56 3.77 3.72 -2.18
N HIS A 57 5.06 3.99 -1.96
CA HIS A 57 6.14 3.23 -2.58
C HIS A 57 6.79 2.29 -1.55
N CYS A 58 7.14 1.07 -1.96
CA CYS A 58 7.63 0.01 -1.05
C CYS A 58 8.95 0.36 -0.31
N SER A 59 9.66 1.39 -0.75
CA SER A 59 10.86 1.91 -0.07
C SER A 59 10.58 3.01 0.98
N ASP A 60 9.33 3.44 1.15
CA ASP A 60 8.99 4.62 1.98
C ASP A 60 8.81 4.28 3.47
N GLY A 61 9.24 3.09 3.92
CA GLY A 61 8.99 2.64 5.29
C GLY A 61 7.51 2.42 5.58
N VAL A 62 6.76 2.04 4.55
CA VAL A 62 5.33 1.71 4.61
C VAL A 62 5.12 0.21 4.46
N GLU A 63 4.21 -0.34 5.25
CA GLU A 63 3.70 -1.70 5.09
C GLU A 63 2.23 -1.62 4.65
N ILE A 64 1.85 -2.39 3.61
CA ILE A 64 0.46 -2.53 3.18
C ILE A 64 0.05 -3.98 3.42
N VAL A 65 -0.81 -4.19 4.40
CA VAL A 65 -1.28 -5.53 4.79
C VAL A 65 -2.72 -5.71 4.32
N PRO A 66 -3.04 -6.75 3.54
CA PRO A 66 -4.42 -7.11 3.25
C PRO A 66 -5.21 -7.31 4.55
N GLN A 67 -6.41 -6.76 4.61
CA GLN A 67 -7.37 -7.15 5.64
C GLN A 67 -8.22 -8.27 5.05
N ASP A 68 -8.09 -9.48 5.58
CA ASP A 68 -9.02 -10.56 5.24
C ASP A 68 -10.46 -10.10 5.48
N ALA A 69 -11.37 -10.53 4.60
CA ALA A 69 -12.81 -10.30 4.69
C ALA A 69 -13.44 -11.14 5.80
#